data_AF-A0A7Z2K438-F1
#
_entry.id   AF-A0A7Z2K438-F1
#
_cell.length_a   1.000
_cell.length_b   1.000
_cell.length_c   1.000
_cell.angle_alpha   90.00
_cell.angle_beta   90.00
_cell.angle_gamma   90.00
#
_symmetry.space_group_name_H-M   'P 1'
#
loop_
_entity.id
_entity.type
_entity.pdbx_description
1 polymer ?
#
loop_
_entity_poly.entity_id
_entity_poly.type
_entity_poly.pdbx_seq_one_letter_code
_entity_poly.pdbx_strand_id
1 'polypeptide(L)'
;MDLERLQILTEVVREYKTALHMDQNKGEVGREVLDIVMNSQDLVLYGHVKRAKDIDKFPGEAIKHLDQATSYLHEKIDEQLKHS
;
A
#
# COMPACT_ATOMS: atom_id res chain seq x y z
N MET A 1 -9.60 -1.28 -13.29
CA MET A 1 -9.42 -0.35 -12.16
C MET A 1 -9.18 1.01 -12.78
N ASP A 2 -9.93 2.04 -12.40
CA ASP A 2 -9.72 3.38 -12.95
C ASP A 2 -8.51 4.08 -12.30
N LEU A 3 -8.05 5.16 -12.95
CA LEU A 3 -6.89 5.94 -12.52
C LEU A 3 -7.07 6.54 -11.12
N GLU A 4 -8.27 7.04 -10.81
CA GLU A 4 -8.60 7.63 -9.51
C GLU A 4 -8.43 6.60 -8.38
N ARG A 5 -8.93 5.37 -8.58
CA ARG A 5 -8.77 4.29 -7.60
C ARG A 5 -7.32 3.90 -7.37
N LEU A 6 -6.48 3.89 -8.42
CA LEU A 6 -5.05 3.64 -8.27
C LEU A 6 -4.34 4.74 -7.47
N GLN A 7 -4.71 6.00 -7.69
CA GLN A 7 -4.19 7.14 -6.93
C GLN A 7 -4.60 7.07 -5.45
N ILE A 8 -5.87 6.76 -5.17
CA ILE A 8 -6.38 6.57 -3.79
C ILE A 8 -5.60 5.44 -3.09
N LEU A 9 -5.42 4.29 -3.74
CA LEU A 9 -4.66 3.18 -3.17
C LEU A 9 -3.20 3.56 -2.89
N THR A 10 -2.62 4.44 -3.71
CA THR A 10 -1.24 4.93 -3.51
C THR A 10 -1.14 5.77 -2.24
N GLU A 11 -2.10 6.67 -2.01
CA GLU A 11 -2.14 7.51 -0.81
C GLU A 11 -2.39 6.69 0.45
N VAL A 12 -3.29 5.71 0.40
CA VAL A 12 -3.56 4.79 1.52
C VAL A 12 -2.30 4.00 1.90
N VAL A 13 -1.53 3.49 0.94
CA VAL A 13 -0.25 2.81 1.22
C VAL A 13 0.79 3.76 1.84
N ARG A 14 0.84 5.03 1.39
CA ARG A 14 1.74 6.06 1.93
C ARG A 14 1.37 6.46 3.36
N GLU A 15 0.09 6.50 3.69
CA GLU A 15 -0.38 6.76 5.05
C GLU A 15 0.13 5.68 6.01
N TYR A 16 0.04 4.41 5.61
CA TYR A 16 0.58 3.33 6.43
C TYR A 16 2.10 3.42 6.61
N LYS A 17 2.82 3.77 5.54
CA LYS A 17 4.26 4.00 5.60
C LYS A 17 4.60 5.13 6.58
N THR A 18 3.83 6.21 6.56
CA THR A 18 3.98 7.33 7.50
C THR A 18 3.74 6.89 8.95
N ALA A 19 2.68 6.12 9.21
CA ALA A 19 2.39 5.57 10.54
C ALA A 19 3.54 4.68 11.07
N LEU A 20 4.18 3.89 10.20
CA LEU A 20 5.38 3.11 10.55
C LEU A 20 6.59 4.00 10.85
N HIS A 21 6.82 5.06 10.07
CA HIS A 21 7.92 6.00 10.31
C HIS A 21 7.76 6.76 11.64
N MET A 22 6.52 7.14 11.97
CA MET A 22 6.21 7.88 13.18
C MET A 22 6.07 6.99 14.42
N ASP A 23 5.99 5.67 14.23
CA ASP A 23 5.62 4.68 15.26
C ASP A 23 4.31 5.03 15.99
N GLN A 24 3.38 5.63 15.27
CA GLN A 24 2.09 6.11 15.78
C GLN A 24 0.96 5.43 15.03
N ASN A 25 0.01 4.85 15.77
CA ASN A 25 -1.21 4.21 15.26
C ASN A 25 -0.99 3.14 14.16
N LYS A 26 0.24 2.68 13.93
CA LYS A 26 0.60 1.72 12.86
C LYS A 26 -0.23 0.44 12.86
N GLY A 27 -0.68 -0.01 14.04
CA GLY A 27 -1.51 -1.20 14.16
C GLY A 27 -2.93 -1.01 13.61
N GLU A 28 -3.54 0.14 13.88
CA GLU A 28 -4.88 0.53 13.41
C GLU A 28 -4.82 0.89 11.92
N VAL A 29 -3.96 1.83 11.56
CA VAL A 29 -3.74 2.27 10.16
C VAL A 29 -3.42 1.07 9.27
N GLY A 30 -2.50 0.20 9.70
CA GLY A 30 -2.14 -1.00 8.92
C GLY A 30 -3.30 -1.99 8.73
N ARG A 31 -4.25 -2.05 9.66
CA ARG A 31 -5.45 -2.89 9.53
C ARG A 31 -6.43 -2.30 8.51
N GLU A 32 -6.72 -1.01 8.63
CA GLU A 32 -7.62 -0.30 7.71
C GLU A 32 -7.10 -0.34 6.27
N VAL A 33 -5.81 -0.09 6.10
CA VAL A 33 -5.13 -0.17 4.80
C VAL A 33 -5.21 -1.57 4.20
N LEU A 34 -5.05 -2.61 5.02
CA LEU A 34 -5.19 -3.99 4.57
C LEU A 34 -6.62 -4.31 4.11
N ASP A 35 -7.64 -3.81 4.81
CA ASP A 35 -9.05 -3.99 4.46
C ASP A 35 -9.40 -3.27 3.15
N ILE A 36 -8.94 -2.01 2.98
CA ILE A 36 -9.12 -1.24 1.74
C ILE A 36 -8.48 -1.97 0.56
N VAL A 37 -7.24 -2.45 0.73
CA VAL A 37 -6.50 -3.15 -0.31
C VAL A 37 -7.11 -4.51 -0.61
N MET A 38 -7.62 -5.24 0.38
CA MET A 38 -8.35 -6.49 0.14
C MET A 38 -9.60 -6.25 -0.73
N ASN A 39 -10.35 -5.18 -0.45
CA ASN A 39 -11.51 -4.77 -1.26
C ASN A 39 -11.12 -4.30 -2.67
N SER A 40 -9.83 -4.02 -2.91
CA SER A 40 -9.33 -3.69 -4.23
C SER A 40 -9.39 -4.86 -5.23
N GLN A 41 -9.43 -6.10 -4.71
CA GLN A 41 -9.26 -7.38 -5.42
C GLN A 41 -7.89 -7.52 -6.13
N ASP A 42 -6.92 -6.70 -5.73
CA ASP A 42 -5.56 -6.75 -6.23
C ASP A 42 -4.67 -7.61 -5.31
N LEU A 43 -4.49 -8.88 -5.68
CA LEU A 43 -3.75 -9.84 -4.87
C LEU A 43 -2.26 -9.50 -4.74
N VAL A 44 -1.67 -8.81 -5.72
CA VAL A 44 -0.25 -8.41 -5.68
C VAL A 44 -0.08 -7.29 -4.68
N LEU A 45 -0.92 -6.24 -4.79
CA LEU A 45 -0.93 -5.14 -3.83
C LEU A 45 -1.21 -5.64 -2.41
N TYR A 46 -2.23 -6.48 -2.26
CA TYR A 46 -2.57 -7.12 -0.97
C TYR A 46 -1.39 -7.90 -0.40
N GLY A 47 -0.68 -8.68 -1.22
CA GLY A 47 0.48 -9.46 -0.78
C GLY A 47 1.60 -8.58 -0.21
N HIS A 48 1.89 -7.44 -0.84
CA HIS A 48 2.89 -6.50 -0.32
C HIS A 48 2.45 -5.86 1.00
N VAL A 49 1.22 -5.36 1.07
CA VAL A 49 0.68 -4.69 2.27
C VAL A 49 0.52 -5.66 3.44
N LYS A 50 0.04 -6.89 3.19
CA LYS A 50 -0.06 -7.94 4.21
C LYS A 50 1.31 -8.27 4.79
N ARG A 51 2.34 -8.44 3.96
CA ARG A 51 3.70 -8.67 4.45
C ARG A 51 4.16 -7.52 5.34
N ALA A 52 3.98 -6.28 4.91
CA ALA A 52 4.32 -5.11 5.74
C ALA A 52 3.61 -5.15 7.11
N LYS A 53 2.34 -5.58 7.16
CA LYS A 53 1.58 -5.74 8.41
C LYS A 53 2.09 -6.89 9.29
N ASP A 54 2.42 -8.03 8.70
CA ASP A 54 2.89 -9.20 9.45
C ASP A 54 4.24 -8.94 10.15
N ILE A 55 5.05 -8.03 9.60
CA ILE A 55 6.38 -7.66 10.13
C ILE A 55 6.49 -6.19 10.58
N ASP A 56 5.38 -5.54 10.94
CA ASP A 56 5.34 -4.12 11.36
C ASP A 56 6.12 -3.81 12.65
N LYS A 57 6.48 -4.85 13.41
CA LYS A 57 7.45 -4.79 14.52
C LYS A 57 8.89 -4.49 14.07
N PHE A 58 9.18 -4.63 12.78
CA PHE A 58 10.45 -4.29 12.14
C PHE A 58 10.20 -3.20 11.07
N PRO A 59 10.08 -1.92 11.46
CA PRO A 59 9.63 -0.85 10.56
C PRO A 59 10.45 -0.76 9.27
N GLY A 60 11.77 -0.91 9.35
CA GLY A 60 12.64 -0.84 8.17
C GLY A 60 12.37 -1.94 7.13
N GLU A 61 11.96 -3.14 7.55
CA GLU A 61 11.58 -4.21 6.62
C GLU A 61 10.14 -4.04 6.12
N ALA A 62 9.22 -3.63 7.00
CA ALA A 62 7.84 -3.36 6.64
C ALA A 62 7.73 -2.24 5.59
N ILE A 63 8.52 -1.17 5.76
CA ILE A 63 8.59 -0.05 4.81
C ILE A 63 9.05 -0.52 3.42
N LYS A 64 10.02 -1.45 3.32
CA LYS A 64 10.45 -1.99 2.00
C LYS A 64 9.31 -2.66 1.26
N HIS A 65 8.40 -3.35 1.95
CA HIS A 65 7.22 -3.93 1.32
C HIS A 65 6.20 -2.87 0.90
N LEU A 66 6.04 -1.78 1.66
CA LEU A 66 5.21 -0.64 1.25
C LEU A 66 5.81 0.12 0.06
N ASP A 67 7.14 0.18 -0.04
CA ASP A 67 7.82 0.72 -1.22
C ASP A 67 7.54 -0.12 -2.46
N GLN A 68 7.58 -1.45 -2.33
CA GLN A 68 7.19 -2.37 -3.42
C GLN A 68 5.71 -2.18 -3.83
N ALA A 69 4.80 -2.04 -2.85
CA ALA A 69 3.39 -1.75 -3.11
C ALA A 69 3.21 -0.42 -3.87
N THR A 70 3.95 0.62 -3.47
CA THR A 70 3.92 1.94 -4.10
C THR A 70 4.44 1.89 -5.53
N SER A 71 5.59 1.23 -5.77
CA SER A 71 6.14 1.07 -7.11
C SER A 71 5.18 0.32 -8.05
N TYR A 72 4.56 -0.76 -7.55
CA TYR A 72 3.56 -1.51 -8.31
C TYR A 72 2.35 -0.65 -8.73
N LEU A 73 1.87 0.20 -7.82
CA LEU A 73 0.78 1.13 -8.13
C LEU A 73 1.19 2.19 -9.15
N HIS A 74 2.40 2.74 -9.05
CA HIS A 74 2.92 3.67 -10.06
C HIS A 74 3.04 3.03 -11.44
N GLU A 75 3.55 1.79 -11.53
CA GLU A 75 3.60 1.04 -12.80
C GLU A 75 2.22 0.89 -13.43
N LYS A 76 1.20 0.54 -12.62
CA LYS A 76 -0.19 0.46 -13.09
C LYS A 76 -0.77 1.79 -13.54
N ILE A 77 -0.44 2.87 -12.84
CA ILE A 77 -0.86 4.23 -13.22
C ILE A 77 -0.25 4.59 -14.57
N ASP A 78 1.04 4.34 -14.77
CA ASP A 78 1.73 4.61 -16.03
C ASP A 78 1.15 3.79 -17.19
N GLU A 79 0.78 2.54 -16.95
CA GLU A 79 0.07 1.71 -17.92
C GLU A 79 -1.30 2.31 -18.29
N GLN A 80 -2.10 2.72 -17.30
CA GLN A 80 -3.40 3.35 -17.54
C GLN A 80 -3.28 4.66 -18.33
N LEU A 81 -2.28 5.49 -18.01
CA LEU A 81 -2.04 6.76 -18.71
C LEU A 81 -1.59 6.57 -20.17
N LYS A 82 -0.90 5.47 -20.49
CA LYS A 82 -0.50 5.14 -21.87
C LYS A 82 -1.67 4.63 -22.73
N HIS A 83 -2.72 4.12 -22.09
CA HIS A 83 -3.91 3.57 -22.74
C HIS A 83 -5.13 4.51 -22.71
N SER A 84 -4.97 5.71 -22.14
CA SER A 84 -5.97 6.79 -22.13
C SER A 84 -5.76 7.75 -23.30
#